data_AF-X1GTA5-F1
#
_entry.id   AF-X1GTA5-F1
#
_cell.length_a   1.000
_cell.length_b   1.000
_cell.length_c   1.000
_cell.angle_alpha   90.00
_cell.angle_beta   90.00
_cell.angle_gamma   90.00
#
_symmetry.space_group_name_H-M   'P 1'
#
loop_
_entity.id
_entity.type
_entity.pdbx_description
1 polymer ?
#
loop_
_entity_poly.entity_id
_entity_poly.type
_entity_poly.pdbx_seq_one_letter_code
_entity_poly.pdbx_strand_id
1 'polypeptide(L)'
;MISNNFGDIEKEFSNFEKSRVVILPVPYEATTTYGKGTKKGPRAIIDASRNMELYDEETDCEPYKVGIHTLKAFKKGFDSPQKMIKALANKTQGL
;
A
#
# COMPACT_ATOMS: atom_id res chain seq x y z
N MET A 1 -0.27 -19.75 -4.16
CA MET A 1 0.07 -18.38 -4.64
C MET A 1 0.05 -17.48 -3.43
N ILE A 2 1.16 -16.81 -3.13
CA ILE A 2 1.23 -15.80 -2.08
C ILE A 2 0.35 -14.61 -2.50
N SER A 3 -0.60 -14.19 -1.66
CA SER A 3 -1.35 -12.97 -1.95
C SER A 3 -0.44 -11.74 -1.78
N ASN A 4 -0.70 -10.70 -2.58
CA ASN A 4 0.08 -9.47 -2.60
C ASN A 4 -0.68 -8.31 -1.92
N ASN A 5 -1.65 -8.62 -1.06
CA ASN A 5 -2.41 -7.62 -0.32
C ASN A 5 -1.85 -7.42 1.11
N PHE A 6 -2.20 -6.30 1.72
CA PHE A 6 -1.86 -5.99 3.09
C PHE A 6 -2.58 -6.96 4.04
N GLY A 7 -1.83 -7.58 4.96
CA GLY A 7 -2.37 -8.52 5.95
C GLY A 7 -2.68 -9.93 5.43
N ASP A 8 -2.36 -10.25 4.17
CA ASP A 8 -2.72 -11.53 3.53
C ASP A 8 -4.22 -11.90 3.65
N ILE A 9 -5.09 -10.89 3.64
CA ILE A 9 -6.51 -11.03 3.98
C ILE A 9 -7.29 -11.69 2.84
N GLU A 10 -8.42 -12.31 3.21
CA GLU A 10 -9.29 -13.01 2.28
C GLU A 10 -9.92 -12.10 1.21
N LYS A 11 -10.26 -12.68 0.06
CA LYS A 11 -10.82 -11.94 -1.09
C LYS A 11 -12.09 -11.19 -0.78
N GLU A 12 -12.90 -11.69 0.16
CA GLU A 12 -14.14 -11.02 0.58
C GLU A 12 -13.87 -9.65 1.22
N PHE A 13 -12.75 -9.52 1.94
CA PHE A 13 -12.30 -8.28 2.57
C PHE A 13 -11.30 -7.49 1.72
N SER A 14 -10.73 -8.08 0.66
CA SER A 14 -9.76 -7.40 -0.21
C SER A 14 -10.35 -6.86 -1.53
N ASN A 15 -11.68 -6.91 -1.70
CA ASN A 15 -12.34 -6.48 -2.93
C ASN A 15 -12.36 -4.94 -3.05
N PHE A 16 -11.95 -4.38 -4.17
CA PHE A 16 -11.85 -2.93 -4.37
C PHE A 16 -13.19 -2.20 -4.14
N GLU A 17 -14.27 -2.66 -4.77
CA GLU A 17 -15.59 -2.00 -4.72
C GLU A 17 -16.23 -2.03 -3.32
N LYS A 18 -15.83 -2.99 -2.49
CA LYS A 18 -16.36 -3.16 -1.12
C LYS A 18 -15.44 -2.59 -0.04
N SER A 19 -14.19 -2.29 -0.38
CA SER A 19 -13.18 -1.86 0.59
C SER A 19 -13.35 -0.40 0.94
N ARG A 20 -13.37 -0.09 2.24
CA ARG A 20 -13.36 1.30 2.73
C ARG A 20 -11.96 1.91 2.76
N VAL A 21 -10.93 1.07 2.72
CA VAL A 21 -9.53 1.49 2.76
C VAL A 21 -8.81 1.02 1.50
N VAL A 22 -8.06 1.93 0.88
CA VAL A 22 -7.23 1.64 -0.30
C VAL A 22 -5.77 1.97 -0.01
N ILE A 23 -4.89 0.97 -0.16
CA ILE A 23 -3.45 1.11 0.00
C ILE A 23 -2.80 1.22 -1.38
N LEU A 24 -2.13 2.35 -1.65
CA LEU A 24 -1.35 2.57 -2.87
C LEU A 24 0.15 2.56 -2.55
N PRO A 25 0.91 1.54 -2.96
CA PRO A 25 2.35 1.50 -2.72
C PRO A 25 3.08 2.48 -3.65
N VAL A 26 3.84 3.44 -3.10
CA VAL A 26 4.57 4.46 -3.88
C VAL A 26 6.09 4.31 -3.74
N PRO A 27 6.79 3.63 -4.67
CA PRO A 27 8.22 3.35 -4.57
C PRO A 27 9.11 4.51 -5.04
N TYR A 28 9.02 5.68 -4.40
CA TYR A 28 9.80 6.88 -4.75
C TYR A 28 11.15 6.96 -4.00
N GLU A 29 12.22 7.38 -4.70
CA GLU A 29 13.59 7.43 -4.15
C GLU A 29 14.48 8.55 -4.73
N ALA A 30 14.01 9.32 -5.72
CA ALA A 30 14.92 10.15 -6.51
C ALA A 30 15.68 11.23 -5.72
N THR A 31 15.12 11.71 -4.60
CA THR A 31 15.74 12.74 -3.74
C THR A 31 16.65 12.20 -2.63
N THR A 32 16.82 10.89 -2.52
CA THR A 32 17.70 10.29 -1.50
C THR A 32 19.17 10.56 -1.79
N THR A 33 19.91 11.10 -0.81
CA THR A 33 21.32 11.51 -0.99
C THR A 33 22.32 10.63 -0.22
N TYR A 34 21.99 10.21 1.00
CA TYR A 34 22.91 9.44 1.85
C TYR A 34 22.82 7.91 1.62
N GLY A 35 21.60 7.37 1.60
CA GLY A 35 21.36 5.93 1.43
C GLY A 35 20.24 5.67 0.42
N LYS A 36 20.40 4.60 -0.38
CA LYS A 36 19.36 4.09 -1.29
C LYS A 36 18.61 2.94 -0.62
N GLY A 37 17.35 2.76 -0.98
CA GLY A 37 16.49 1.68 -0.53
C GLY A 37 15.03 2.07 -0.33
N THR A 38 14.69 3.36 -0.28
CA THR A 38 13.32 3.82 0.03
C THR A 38 12.29 3.31 -0.97
N LYS A 39 12.67 3.10 -2.24
CA LYS A 39 11.78 2.47 -3.24
C LYS A 39 11.35 1.04 -2.89
N LYS A 40 12.09 0.36 -2.01
CA LYS A 40 11.79 -1.00 -1.53
C LYS A 40 10.83 -0.99 -0.34
N GLY A 41 10.73 0.13 0.38
CA GLY A 41 9.91 0.29 1.58
C GLY A 41 8.46 -0.14 1.41
N PRO A 42 7.72 0.36 0.41
CA PRO A 42 6.31 0.00 0.22
C PRO A 42 6.08 -1.51 0.04
N ARG A 43 7.00 -2.20 -0.65
CA ARG A 43 6.90 -3.66 -0.81
C ARG A 43 7.22 -4.38 0.49
N ALA A 44 8.27 -3.94 1.19
CA ALA A 44 8.65 -4.51 2.47
C ALA A 44 7.53 -4.38 3.53
N ILE A 45 6.81 -3.27 3.56
CA ILE A 45 5.64 -3.07 4.43
C ILE A 45 4.55 -4.10 4.14
N ILE A 46 4.20 -4.29 2.86
CA ILE A 46 3.18 -5.29 2.48
C ILE A 46 3.66 -6.69 2.87
N ASP A 47 4.90 -7.06 2.54
CA ASP A 47 5.42 -8.39 2.85
C ASP A 47 5.46 -8.65 4.37
N ALA A 48 5.84 -7.65 5.17
CA ALA A 48 5.85 -7.75 6.63
C ALA A 48 4.44 -7.84 7.22
N SER A 49 3.47 -7.07 6.69
CA SER A 49 2.09 -7.02 7.19
C SER A 49 1.40 -8.39 7.21
N ARG A 50 1.85 -9.33 6.38
CA ARG A 50 1.32 -10.69 6.28
C ARG A 50 1.64 -11.58 7.48
N ASN A 51 2.52 -11.13 8.37
CA ASN A 51 2.86 -11.84 9.61
C ASN A 51 2.32 -11.12 10.85
N MET A 52 1.47 -10.10 10.66
CA MET A 52 0.83 -9.37 11.75
C MET A 52 -0.43 -10.14 12.19
N GLU A 53 -0.74 -10.07 13.48
CA GLU A 53 -2.07 -10.48 13.94
C GLU A 53 -3.13 -9.52 13.39
N LEU A 54 -4.25 -10.07 12.93
CA LEU A 54 -5.33 -9.29 12.31
C LEU A 54 -6.33 -8.72 13.33
N TYR A 55 -6.25 -9.19 14.57
CA TYR A 55 -6.99 -8.67 15.72
C TYR A 55 -6.16 -7.61 16.44
N ASP A 56 -6.82 -6.53 16.85
CA ASP A 56 -6.27 -5.41 17.60
C ASP A 56 -6.87 -5.42 19.01
N GLU A 57 -6.01 -5.54 20.04
CA GLU A 57 -6.43 -5.71 21.44
C GLU A 57 -7.00 -4.40 22.01
N GLU A 58 -6.40 -3.26 21.66
CA GLU A 58 -6.79 -1.94 22.17
C GLU A 58 -8.20 -1.53 21.72
N THR A 59 -8.63 -1.95 20.53
CA THR A 59 -9.98 -1.67 19.99
C THR A 59 -10.93 -2.85 20.07
N ASP A 60 -10.48 -4.01 20.58
CA ASP A 60 -11.22 -5.27 20.65
C ASP A 60 -11.93 -5.61 19.33
N CYS A 61 -11.20 -5.52 18.22
CA CYS A 61 -11.79 -5.75 16.90
C CYS A 61 -10.80 -6.30 15.88
N GLU A 62 -11.32 -6.64 14.70
CA GLU A 62 -10.55 -7.06 13.53
C GLU A 62 -10.66 -5.97 12.46
N PRO A 63 -9.76 -4.95 12.46
CA PRO A 63 -9.92 -3.76 11.63
C PRO A 63 -10.03 -4.05 10.14
N TYR A 64 -9.40 -5.12 9.65
CA TYR A 64 -9.41 -5.50 8.23
C TYR A 64 -10.81 -5.82 7.70
N LYS A 65 -11.79 -6.14 8.57
CA LYS A 65 -13.17 -6.45 8.17
C LYS A 65 -13.91 -5.29 7.53
N VAL A 66 -13.45 -4.04 7.69
CA VAL A 66 -13.99 -2.88 6.96
C VAL A 66 -13.60 -2.89 5.47
N GLY A 67 -12.74 -3.83 5.08
CA GLY A 67 -12.24 -4.04 3.73
C GLY A 67 -11.02 -3.17 3.42
N ILE A 68 -9.95 -3.83 2.98
CA ILE A 68 -8.67 -3.21 2.61
C ILE A 68 -8.26 -3.71 1.22
N HIS A 69 -8.27 -2.80 0.23
CA HIS A 69 -7.77 -3.11 -1.10
C HIS A 69 -6.34 -2.59 -1.29
N THR A 70 -5.42 -3.48 -1.66
CA THR A 70 -4.05 -3.08 -2.02
C THR A 70 -3.91 -2.96 -3.53
N LEU A 71 -3.71 -1.74 -4.01
CA LEU A 71 -3.46 -1.47 -5.43
C LEU A 71 -2.09 -1.99 -5.86
N LYS A 72 -1.93 -2.21 -7.16
CA LYS A 72 -0.61 -2.43 -7.77
C LYS A 72 0.30 -1.23 -7.45
N ALA A 73 1.57 -1.52 -7.19
CA ALA A 73 2.56 -0.48 -6.91
C ALA A 73 2.58 0.59 -8.01
N PHE A 74 2.67 1.85 -7.58
CA PHE A 74 2.71 3.00 -8.46
C PHE A 74 3.97 3.00 -9.34
N LYS A 75 3.92 3.77 -10.42
CA LYS A 75 5.01 3.86 -11.40
C LYS A 75 6.32 4.26 -10.72
N LYS A 76 7.42 3.66 -11.18
CA LYS A 76 8.80 4.00 -10.79
C LYS A 76 9.40 4.99 -11.80
N GLY A 77 10.58 5.51 -11.49
CA GLY A 77 11.41 6.24 -12.46
C GLY A 77 11.10 7.73 -12.62
N PHE A 78 10.41 8.34 -11.66
CA PHE A 78 10.30 9.79 -11.60
C PHE A 78 11.64 10.40 -11.17
N ASP A 79 12.12 11.38 -11.92
CA ASP A 79 13.37 12.11 -11.68
C ASP A 79 13.21 13.30 -10.73
N SER A 80 11.98 13.80 -10.54
CA SER A 80 11.68 14.90 -9.62
C SER A 80 10.42 14.66 -8.78
N PRO A 81 10.33 15.28 -7.58
CA PRO A 81 9.13 15.19 -6.75
C PRO A 81 7.88 15.73 -7.46
N GLN A 82 8.02 16.82 -8.21
CA GLN A 82 6.89 17.49 -8.85
C GLN A 82 6.22 16.60 -9.91
N LYS A 83 7.02 15.90 -10.73
CA LYS A 83 6.48 14.95 -11.72
C LYS A 83 5.79 13.77 -11.04
N MET A 84 6.37 13.27 -9.95
CA MET A 84 5.80 12.17 -9.17
C MET A 84 4.46 12.57 -8.53
N ILE A 85 4.40 13.72 -7.86
CA ILE A 85 3.19 14.23 -7.20
C ILE A 85 2.08 14.48 -8.22
N LYS A 86 2.40 15.12 -9.36
CA LYS A 86 1.40 15.36 -10.43
C LYS A 86 0.82 14.04 -10.96
N ALA A 87 1.68 13.04 -11.19
CA ALA A 87 1.23 11.74 -11.66
C ALA A 87 0.41 10.99 -10.60
N LEU A 88 0.76 11.11 -9.32
CA LEU A 88 -0.01 10.54 -8.22
C LEU A 88 -1.39 11.17 -8.10
N ALA A 89 -1.48 12.50 -8.10
CA ALA A 89 -2.75 13.22 -8.02
C ALA A 89 -3.73 12.76 -9.11
N ASN A 90 -3.25 12.67 -10.35
CA ASN A 90 -4.05 12.15 -11.47
C ASN A 90 -4.47 10.68 -11.29
N LYS A 91 -3.65 9.86 -10.63
CA LYS A 91 -3.94 8.45 -10.39
C LYS A 91 -4.94 8.24 -9.27
N THR A 92 -4.91 9.09 -8.25
CA THR A 92 -5.78 9.01 -7.08
C THR A 92 -7.08 9.76 -7.25
N GLN A 93 -7.22 10.56 -8.31
CA GLN A 93 -8.46 11.23 -8.63
C GLN A 93 -9.55 10.20 -8.96
N GLY A 94 -10.62 10.19 -8.16
CA GLY A 94 -11.74 9.25 -8.29
C GLY A 94 -11.50 7.86 -7.68
N LEU A 95 -10.44 7.70 -6.88
CA LEU A 95 -10.37 6.63 -5.89
C LEU A 95 -11.24 6.95 -4.66
#